data_AF-A0A956DLD6-F1
#
_entry.id   AF-A0A956DLD6-F1
#
_cell.length_a   1.000
_cell.length_b   1.000
_cell.length_c   1.000
_cell.angle_alpha   90.00
_cell.angle_beta   90.00
_cell.angle_gamma   90.00
#
_symmetry.space_group_name_H-M   'P 1'
#
loop_
_entity.id
_entity.type
_entity.pdbx_description
1 polymer ?
#
loop_
_entity_poly.entity_id
_entity_poly.type
_entity_poly.pdbx_seq_one_letter_code
_entity_poly.pdbx_strand_id
1 'polypeptide(L)'
;MASRIDEIASRLDLRRHDGWWGDRAEVVRALGEQGWPLRDAWIEAEVLAGGYGHPRLGVFGLLASIRYLMGAAPWERDDLLSYGPRPHPQCSGEVLLPLYFLNAPWLWIDERGEVFYGLHDRAEEVIAPAFDDVARYWEALGLLDGRIAGSTYLPPPRRPRLEVEGHAGKSLAAALGFDAYPAASGAQVEAYAGPEGACVVFSIAGVKTTTDLVTDTDEGVVLALQAALEAHDHARILTPSPLEAELLAALPSHHHEVRSPLEHEYLWGRRRAFEEA
;
A
#
# COMPACT_ATOMS: atom_id res chain seq x y z
N MET A 1 15.62 1.63 24.32
CA MET A 1 14.86 2.56 23.46
C MET A 1 14.21 1.71 22.40
N ALA A 2 12.88 1.61 22.40
CA ALA A 2 12.16 1.02 21.28
C ALA A 2 12.48 1.85 20.04
N SER A 3 12.82 1.21 18.93
CA SER A 3 13.05 1.93 17.68
C SER A 3 11.73 2.57 17.24
N ARG A 4 11.77 3.69 16.52
CA ARG A 4 10.56 4.36 15.97
C ARG A 4 9.65 3.37 15.19
N ILE A 5 10.24 2.30 14.67
CA ILE A 5 9.59 1.17 13.99
C ILE A 5 8.77 0.33 14.97
N ASP A 6 9.28 0.02 16.16
CA ASP A 6 8.56 -0.77 17.17
C ASP A 6 7.31 -0.03 17.70
N GLU A 7 7.39 1.30 17.78
CA GLU A 7 6.29 2.18 18.15
C GLU A 7 5.19 2.20 17.07
N ILE A 8 5.60 2.35 15.80
CA ILE A 8 4.69 2.27 14.65
C ILE A 8 4.05 0.88 14.56
N ALA A 9 4.83 -0.19 14.72
CA ALA A 9 4.36 -1.58 14.65
C ALA A 9 3.35 -1.90 15.75
N SER A 10 3.61 -1.44 16.99
CA SER A 10 2.68 -1.60 18.11
C SER A 10 1.37 -0.85 17.89
N ARG A 11 1.44 0.39 17.36
CA ARG A 11 0.25 1.20 17.04
C ARG A 11 -0.61 0.57 15.93
N LEU A 12 0.02 -0.14 15.00
CA LEU A 12 -0.66 -0.80 13.88
C LEU A 12 -1.14 -2.24 14.20
N ASP A 13 -0.87 -2.78 15.39
CA ASP A 13 -1.11 -4.20 15.81
C ASP A 13 -0.45 -5.21 14.85
N LEU A 14 0.79 -4.93 14.43
CA LEU A 14 1.59 -5.86 13.62
C LEU A 14 2.13 -7.00 14.52
N ARG A 15 1.99 -8.25 14.10
CA ARG A 15 2.43 -9.44 14.87
C ARG A 15 3.24 -10.40 14.00
N ARG A 16 4.25 -11.04 14.59
CA ARG A 16 4.99 -12.11 13.91
C ARG A 16 4.13 -13.38 13.86
N HIS A 17 4.22 -14.11 12.75
CA HIS A 17 3.59 -15.42 12.59
C HIS A 17 4.67 -16.50 12.52
N ASP A 18 4.85 -17.24 13.62
CA ASP A 18 6.05 -18.08 13.85
C ASP A 18 6.35 -19.13 12.76
N GLY A 19 5.34 -19.56 11.98
CA GLY A 19 5.53 -20.52 10.87
C GLY A 19 6.19 -19.96 9.60
N TRP A 20 6.16 -18.64 9.39
CA TRP A 20 6.65 -17.98 8.18
C TRP A 20 8.06 -17.42 8.29
N TRP A 21 8.52 -17.26 9.53
CA TRP A 21 9.82 -16.70 9.84
C TRP A 21 10.79 -17.83 10.15
N GLY A 22 11.85 -17.95 9.35
CA GLY A 22 12.96 -18.89 9.58
C GLY A 22 14.16 -18.20 10.22
N ASP A 23 15.16 -18.98 10.64
CA ASP A 23 16.45 -18.42 11.02
C ASP A 23 17.06 -17.67 9.82
N ARG A 24 17.49 -16.42 10.03
CA ARG A 24 18.16 -15.60 9.01
C ARG A 24 19.32 -16.37 8.35
N ALA A 25 20.09 -17.12 9.14
CA ALA A 25 21.20 -17.91 8.62
C ALA A 25 20.74 -19.03 7.67
N GLU A 26 19.59 -19.66 7.97
CA GLU A 26 19.00 -20.71 7.15
C GLU A 26 18.50 -20.18 5.81
N VAL A 27 17.88 -19.00 5.80
CA VAL A 27 17.40 -18.37 4.56
C VAL A 27 18.56 -17.86 3.69
N VAL A 28 19.59 -17.26 4.30
CA VAL A 28 20.83 -16.89 3.59
C VAL A 28 21.47 -18.10 2.92
N ARG A 29 21.57 -19.22 3.63
CA ARG A 29 22.11 -20.47 3.08
C ARG A 29 21.26 -20.98 1.91
N ALA A 30 19.94 -21.05 2.08
CA ALA A 30 19.03 -21.57 1.07
C ALA A 30 19.02 -20.73 -0.22
N LEU A 31 19.10 -19.40 -0.10
CA LEU A 31 19.24 -18.54 -1.28
C LEU A 31 20.58 -18.71 -1.97
N GLY A 32 21.67 -18.83 -1.21
CA GLY A 32 22.99 -19.16 -1.75
C GLY A 32 22.98 -20.47 -2.55
N GLU A 33 22.29 -21.50 -2.04
CA GLU A 33 22.14 -22.80 -2.71
C GLU A 33 21.35 -22.73 -4.03
N GLN A 34 20.44 -21.76 -4.18
CA GLN A 34 19.70 -21.51 -5.42
C GLN A 34 20.39 -20.49 -6.35
N GLY A 35 21.58 -20.01 -5.98
CA GLY A 35 22.33 -19.01 -6.75
C GLY A 35 21.74 -17.60 -6.65
N TRP A 36 20.90 -17.33 -5.65
CA TRP A 36 20.27 -16.03 -5.43
C TRP A 36 21.11 -15.26 -4.40
N PRO A 37 21.81 -14.18 -4.79
CA PRO A 37 22.65 -13.44 -3.86
C PRO A 37 21.77 -12.63 -2.90
N LEU A 38 21.73 -13.00 -1.62
CA LEU A 38 21.12 -12.18 -0.58
C LEU A 38 22.02 -10.96 -0.32
N ARG A 39 21.57 -9.77 -0.75
CA ARG A 39 22.30 -8.50 -0.60
C ARG A 39 21.92 -7.79 0.71
N ASP A 40 22.77 -6.89 1.17
CA ASP A 40 22.56 -6.20 2.46
C ASP A 40 21.24 -5.40 2.50
N ALA A 41 20.84 -4.78 1.38
CA ALA A 41 19.59 -4.02 1.26
C ALA A 41 18.33 -4.86 1.56
N TRP A 42 18.34 -6.13 1.14
CA TRP A 42 17.25 -7.09 1.39
C TRP A 42 17.14 -7.48 2.85
N ILE A 43 18.28 -7.60 3.52
CA ILE A 43 18.37 -7.86 4.95
C ILE A 43 17.96 -6.61 5.74
N GLU A 44 18.37 -5.43 5.29
CA GLU A 44 17.98 -4.16 5.88
C GLU A 44 16.47 -3.95 5.77
N ALA A 45 15.86 -4.22 4.62
CA ALA A 45 14.41 -4.16 4.44
C ALA A 45 13.65 -5.07 5.41
N GLU A 46 14.14 -6.30 5.60
CA GLU A 46 13.60 -7.29 6.54
C GLU A 46 13.77 -6.86 8.01
N VAL A 47 14.91 -6.26 8.35
CA VAL A 47 15.21 -5.72 9.69
C VAL A 47 14.40 -4.45 9.97
N LEU A 48 14.25 -3.55 8.99
CA LEU A 48 13.47 -2.31 9.07
C LEU A 48 11.97 -2.58 9.13
N ALA A 49 11.50 -3.65 8.50
CA ALA A 49 10.16 -4.20 8.67
C ALA A 49 9.93 -4.84 10.06
N GLY A 50 10.99 -4.98 10.86
CA GLY A 50 10.96 -5.62 12.17
C GLY A 50 10.57 -7.10 12.13
N GLY A 51 10.61 -7.77 10.97
CA GLY A 51 10.11 -9.14 10.82
C GLY A 51 8.67 -9.34 11.31
N TYR A 52 7.83 -8.30 11.30
CA TYR A 52 6.44 -8.34 11.78
C TYR A 52 5.48 -8.53 10.60
N GLY A 53 4.50 -9.43 10.77
CA GLY A 53 3.36 -9.57 9.86
C GLY A 53 2.36 -8.44 10.08
N HIS A 54 1.73 -7.97 9.00
CA HIS A 54 0.57 -7.08 9.04
C HIS A 54 -0.61 -7.76 9.79
N PRO A 55 -1.62 -7.03 10.31
CA PRO A 55 -2.52 -7.45 11.38
C PRO A 55 -3.28 -8.72 11.01
N ARG A 56 -3.39 -9.64 11.99
CA ARG A 56 -4.18 -10.90 12.11
C ARG A 56 -4.34 -11.85 10.90
N LEU A 57 -4.17 -11.41 9.67
CA LEU A 57 -4.49 -12.09 8.41
C LEU A 57 -3.42 -11.76 7.34
N GLY A 58 -2.18 -11.46 7.76
CA GLY A 58 -1.12 -10.95 6.89
C GLY A 58 0.22 -11.65 7.12
N VAL A 59 0.81 -12.24 6.07
CA VAL A 59 2.23 -12.59 6.04
C VAL A 59 2.96 -11.43 5.37
N PHE A 60 4.08 -11.02 5.96
CA PHE A 60 4.96 -9.98 5.44
C PHE A 60 6.37 -10.59 5.28
N GLY A 61 7.19 -10.02 4.39
CA GLY A 61 8.65 -10.13 4.49
C GLY A 61 9.29 -10.92 3.37
N LEU A 62 10.47 -10.47 2.98
CA LEU A 62 11.29 -11.15 1.98
C LEU A 62 11.59 -12.59 2.43
N LEU A 63 11.84 -12.81 3.72
CA LEU A 63 12.10 -14.16 4.24
C LEU A 63 10.87 -15.07 4.13
N ALA A 64 9.69 -14.53 4.41
CA ALA A 64 8.43 -15.26 4.24
C ALA A 64 8.18 -15.58 2.76
N SER A 65 8.47 -14.63 1.87
CA SER A 65 8.43 -14.83 0.42
C SER A 65 9.31 -15.97 -0.04
N ILE A 66 10.56 -15.98 0.42
CA ILE A 66 11.54 -17.00 0.04
C ILE A 66 11.10 -18.37 0.55
N ARG A 67 10.65 -18.46 1.80
CA ARG A 67 10.18 -19.74 2.36
C ARG A 67 8.97 -20.29 1.63
N TYR A 68 8.06 -19.43 1.15
CA TYR A 68 6.98 -19.86 0.27
C TYR A 68 7.51 -20.38 -1.08
N LEU A 69 8.38 -19.63 -1.75
CA LEU A 69 8.97 -20.05 -3.03
C LEU A 69 9.72 -21.38 -2.92
N MET A 70 10.28 -21.67 -1.74
CA MET A 70 10.93 -22.94 -1.41
C MET A 70 9.95 -24.08 -1.03
N GLY A 71 8.65 -23.82 -0.94
CA GLY A 71 7.65 -24.78 -0.46
C GLY A 71 7.77 -25.11 1.04
N ALA A 72 8.56 -24.33 1.79
CA ALA A 72 8.83 -24.52 3.22
C ALA A 72 7.79 -23.85 4.13
N ALA A 73 6.84 -23.11 3.56
CA ALA A 73 5.67 -22.57 4.23
C ALA A 73 4.45 -22.70 3.31
N PRO A 74 3.33 -23.29 3.78
CA PRO A 74 2.11 -23.38 2.99
C PRO A 74 1.46 -22.00 2.89
N TRP A 75 1.02 -21.61 1.69
CA TRP A 75 0.18 -20.42 1.52
C TRP A 75 -1.29 -20.84 1.43
N GLU A 76 -2.14 -20.21 2.23
CA GLU A 76 -3.56 -20.59 2.37
C GLU A 76 -4.46 -20.07 1.20
N ARG A 77 -3.87 -19.65 0.07
CA ARG A 77 -4.57 -19.10 -1.10
C ARG A 77 -4.19 -19.88 -2.36
N ASP A 78 -5.19 -20.42 -3.05
CA ASP A 78 -5.05 -21.27 -4.24
C ASP A 78 -4.73 -20.49 -5.54
N ASP A 79 -4.69 -19.16 -5.51
CA ASP A 79 -4.56 -18.30 -6.70
C ASP A 79 -3.15 -17.72 -6.92
N LEU A 80 -2.18 -18.07 -6.08
CA LEU A 80 -0.79 -17.61 -6.21
C LEU A 80 0.05 -18.35 -7.25
N LEU A 81 -0.49 -19.38 -7.92
CA LEU A 81 0.26 -20.14 -8.94
C LEU A 81 0.81 -19.26 -10.08
N SER A 82 0.39 -18.00 -10.20
CA SER A 82 0.89 -17.02 -11.17
C SER A 82 1.89 -15.98 -10.62
N TYR A 83 2.04 -15.74 -9.31
CA TYR A 83 2.81 -14.60 -8.78
C TYR A 83 4.19 -15.01 -8.22
N GLY A 84 5.05 -15.51 -9.11
CA GLY A 84 6.46 -15.81 -8.81
C GLY A 84 7.41 -14.64 -9.11
N PRO A 85 8.73 -14.91 -9.15
CA PRO A 85 9.71 -13.96 -9.63
C PRO A 85 9.38 -13.42 -11.02
N ARG A 86 9.80 -12.18 -11.29
CA ARG A 86 9.52 -11.47 -12.56
C ARG A 86 10.78 -10.91 -13.19
N PRO A 87 10.87 -10.81 -14.52
CA PRO A 87 11.96 -10.07 -15.15
C PRO A 87 11.93 -8.60 -14.70
N HIS A 88 13.11 -8.02 -14.45
CA HIS A 88 13.21 -6.59 -14.20
C HIS A 88 12.82 -5.80 -15.46
N PRO A 89 11.84 -4.88 -15.41
CA PRO A 89 11.32 -4.21 -16.61
C PRO A 89 12.35 -3.30 -17.30
N GLN A 90 13.37 -2.85 -16.56
CA GLN A 90 14.38 -1.91 -17.05
C GLN A 90 15.81 -2.51 -17.15
N CYS A 91 16.05 -3.72 -16.62
CA CYS A 91 17.39 -4.32 -16.53
C CYS A 91 17.36 -5.76 -17.07
N SER A 92 17.94 -5.97 -18.25
CA SER A 92 17.94 -7.29 -18.87
C SER A 92 18.76 -8.30 -18.06
N GLY A 93 18.18 -9.45 -17.76
CA GLY A 93 18.83 -10.54 -17.01
C GLY A 93 18.70 -10.42 -15.49
N GLU A 94 18.14 -9.33 -14.99
CA GLU A 94 17.80 -9.17 -13.56
C GLU A 94 16.39 -9.66 -13.28
N VAL A 95 16.16 -10.05 -12.03
CA VAL A 95 14.91 -10.65 -11.56
C VAL A 95 14.42 -9.89 -10.34
N LEU A 96 13.14 -9.57 -10.33
CA LEU A 96 12.40 -9.04 -9.20
C LEU A 96 11.87 -10.18 -8.34
N LEU A 97 12.12 -10.10 -7.04
CA LEU A 97 11.58 -11.06 -6.07
C LEU A 97 10.23 -10.59 -5.55
N PRO A 98 9.21 -11.48 -5.51
CA PRO A 98 7.92 -11.11 -4.96
C PRO A 98 8.06 -10.80 -3.46
N LEU A 99 7.46 -9.70 -3.05
CA LEU A 99 7.16 -9.43 -1.65
C LEU A 99 5.74 -9.94 -1.43
N TYR A 100 5.58 -11.09 -0.76
CA TYR A 100 4.24 -11.65 -0.55
C TYR A 100 3.57 -10.94 0.61
N PHE A 101 2.54 -10.19 0.26
CA PHE A 101 1.56 -9.65 1.18
C PHE A 101 0.23 -10.33 0.87
N LEU A 102 -0.48 -10.83 1.89
CA LEU A 102 -1.86 -11.37 1.71
C LEU A 102 -2.82 -10.39 1.02
N ASN A 103 -2.46 -9.11 1.09
CA ASN A 103 -3.23 -7.92 0.73
C ASN A 103 -2.68 -7.15 -0.48
N ALA A 104 -1.44 -7.45 -0.89
CA ALA A 104 -0.77 -6.81 -2.02
C ALA A 104 0.13 -7.81 -2.76
N PRO A 105 -0.46 -8.85 -3.39
CA PRO A 105 0.28 -9.89 -4.12
C PRO A 105 1.03 -9.40 -5.37
N TRP A 106 0.91 -8.11 -5.68
CA TRP A 106 1.49 -7.44 -6.83
C TRP A 106 2.71 -6.58 -6.46
N LEU A 107 3.43 -6.92 -5.39
CA LEU A 107 4.65 -6.22 -5.00
C LEU A 107 5.88 -7.07 -5.27
N TRP A 108 6.90 -6.44 -5.82
CA TRP A 108 8.21 -7.03 -5.98
C TRP A 108 9.31 -6.08 -5.49
N ILE A 109 10.49 -6.64 -5.27
CA ILE A 109 11.70 -5.91 -4.92
C ILE A 109 12.84 -6.30 -5.87
N ASP A 110 13.61 -5.32 -6.32
CA ASP A 110 14.84 -5.57 -7.08
C ASP A 110 16.04 -5.83 -6.15
N GLU A 111 17.23 -6.05 -6.71
CA GLU A 111 18.46 -6.26 -5.94
C GLU A 111 18.96 -5.04 -5.15
N ARG A 112 18.47 -3.84 -5.48
CA ARG A 112 18.86 -2.56 -4.86
C ARG A 112 17.95 -2.19 -3.70
N GLY A 113 16.80 -2.86 -3.59
CA GLY A 113 15.79 -2.60 -2.58
C GLY A 113 14.63 -1.75 -3.09
N GLU A 114 14.63 -1.38 -4.37
CA GLU A 114 13.55 -0.65 -5.03
C GLU A 114 12.31 -1.56 -5.10
N VAL A 115 11.16 -1.00 -4.73
CA VAL A 115 9.87 -1.69 -4.74
C VAL A 115 9.14 -1.39 -6.03
N PHE A 116 8.66 -2.46 -6.66
CA PHE A 116 7.88 -2.43 -7.88
C PHE A 116 6.45 -2.82 -7.58
N TYR A 117 5.51 -2.10 -8.19
CA TYR A 117 4.10 -2.46 -8.24
C TYR A 117 3.82 -3.14 -9.57
N GLY A 118 3.00 -4.18 -9.55
CA GLY A 118 2.40 -4.73 -10.75
C GLY A 118 0.89 -4.56 -10.78
N LEU A 119 0.36 -4.64 -11.99
CA LEU A 119 -1.06 -4.69 -12.27
C LEU A 119 -1.28 -5.79 -13.30
N HIS A 120 -2.24 -6.67 -13.01
CA HIS A 120 -2.69 -7.66 -13.97
C HIS A 120 -4.00 -7.17 -14.59
N ASP A 121 -3.90 -6.37 -15.66
CA ASP A 121 -5.05 -6.13 -16.51
C ASP A 121 -5.24 -7.35 -17.42
N ARG A 122 -6.48 -7.66 -17.79
CA ARG A 122 -6.91 -8.89 -18.49
C ARG A 122 -6.16 -9.16 -19.82
N ALA A 123 -5.35 -8.22 -20.30
CA ALA A 123 -4.56 -8.33 -21.52
C ALA A 123 -3.05 -8.42 -21.27
N GLU A 124 -2.48 -7.69 -20.28
CA GLU A 124 -1.03 -7.59 -20.06
C GLU A 124 -0.69 -7.35 -18.58
N GLU A 125 0.44 -7.90 -18.13
CA GLU A 125 1.01 -7.59 -16.82
C GLU A 125 1.92 -6.36 -16.93
N VAL A 126 1.55 -5.29 -16.23
CA VAL A 126 2.38 -4.08 -16.10
C VAL A 126 3.16 -4.18 -14.80
N ILE A 127 4.48 -3.96 -14.84
CA ILE A 127 5.32 -3.86 -13.65
C ILE A 127 6.12 -2.55 -13.74
N ALA A 128 6.00 -1.71 -12.71
CA ALA A 128 6.60 -0.38 -12.69
C ALA A 128 7.27 -0.07 -11.34
N PRO A 129 8.36 0.72 -11.33
CA PRO A 129 8.94 1.24 -10.09
C PRO A 129 7.88 2.03 -9.32
N ALA A 130 7.80 1.77 -8.01
CA ALA A 130 6.83 2.41 -7.12
C ALA A 130 7.50 3.16 -5.97
N PHE A 131 8.57 2.60 -5.41
CA PHE A 131 9.34 3.22 -4.33
C PHE A 131 10.82 2.91 -4.49
N ASP A 132 11.70 3.88 -4.27
CA ASP A 132 13.16 3.64 -4.32
C ASP A 132 13.64 2.67 -3.21
N ASP A 133 12.88 2.52 -2.12
CA ASP A 133 13.20 1.58 -1.05
C ASP A 133 11.96 1.13 -0.28
N VAL A 134 12.13 0.06 0.49
CA VAL A 134 11.08 -0.54 1.33
C VAL A 134 10.64 0.39 2.48
N ALA A 135 11.54 1.24 3.00
CA ALA A 135 11.18 2.17 4.07
C ALA A 135 10.16 3.21 3.59
N ARG A 136 10.24 3.67 2.33
CA ARG A 136 9.25 4.58 1.74
C ARG A 136 7.87 3.95 1.64
N TYR A 137 7.84 2.70 1.17
CA TYR A 137 6.60 1.92 1.11
C TYR A 137 5.97 1.84 2.50
N TRP A 138 6.78 1.61 3.54
CA TRP A 138 6.31 1.60 4.92
C TRP A 138 5.79 2.93 5.43
N GLU A 139 6.48 4.02 5.11
CA GLU A 139 6.03 5.37 5.46
C GLU A 139 4.66 5.64 4.84
N ALA A 140 4.50 5.38 3.54
CA ALA A 140 3.21 5.52 2.85
C ALA A 140 2.13 4.61 3.45
N LEU A 141 2.48 3.36 3.77
CA LEU A 141 1.54 2.39 4.34
C LEU A 141 1.09 2.83 5.74
N GLY A 142 2.01 3.33 6.57
CA GLY A 142 1.73 3.81 7.91
C GLY A 142 0.93 5.11 7.94
N LEU A 143 1.15 6.01 6.96
CA LEU A 143 0.35 7.22 6.79
C LEU A 143 -1.09 6.91 6.37
N LEU A 144 -1.29 5.82 5.61
CA LEU A 144 -2.58 5.41 5.06
C LEU A 144 -3.20 4.19 5.77
N ASP A 145 -2.92 4.04 7.07
CA ASP A 145 -3.48 3.02 7.96
C ASP A 145 -3.38 1.56 7.48
N GLY A 146 -2.30 1.20 6.82
CA GLY A 146 -2.10 -0.16 6.33
C GLY A 146 -2.66 -0.41 4.93
N ARG A 147 -3.06 0.62 4.19
CA ARG A 147 -3.69 0.48 2.86
C ARG A 147 -3.10 1.44 1.82
N ILE A 148 -2.50 0.90 0.77
CA ILE A 148 -1.99 1.67 -0.38
C ILE A 148 -2.78 1.38 -1.67
N ALA A 149 -3.50 0.26 -1.77
CA ALA A 149 -4.31 -0.07 -2.95
C ALA A 149 -5.79 -0.25 -2.58
N GLY A 150 -6.67 -0.12 -3.56
CA GLY A 150 -8.05 -0.60 -3.47
C GLY A 150 -8.08 -2.06 -3.94
N SER A 151 -8.25 -3.01 -3.03
CA SER A 151 -8.45 -4.40 -3.40
C SER A 151 -9.49 -5.01 -2.48
N THR A 152 -10.34 -5.86 -3.06
CA THR A 152 -11.41 -6.58 -2.38
C THR A 152 -10.92 -7.59 -1.34
N TYR A 153 -9.60 -7.78 -1.22
CA TYR A 153 -8.99 -8.66 -0.22
C TYR A 153 -8.44 -7.90 0.98
N LEU A 154 -8.48 -6.56 0.94
CA LEU A 154 -8.01 -5.75 2.04
C LEU A 154 -9.05 -5.73 3.16
N PRO A 155 -8.61 -5.71 4.43
CA PRO A 155 -9.51 -5.39 5.51
C PRO A 155 -10.14 -4.02 5.24
N PRO A 156 -11.39 -3.80 5.70
CA PRO A 156 -12.02 -2.50 5.63
C PRO A 156 -11.08 -1.41 6.17
N PRO A 157 -11.10 -0.21 5.59
CA PRO A 157 -10.29 0.89 6.08
C PRO A 157 -10.70 1.17 7.54
N ARG A 158 -9.75 1.59 8.39
CA ARG A 158 -10.05 1.84 9.82
C ARG A 158 -10.90 3.09 10.04
N ARG A 159 -10.83 4.03 9.09
CA ARG A 159 -11.47 5.34 9.09
C ARG A 159 -11.78 5.74 7.63
N PRO A 160 -12.59 6.78 7.40
CA PRO A 160 -12.85 7.27 6.06
C PRO A 160 -11.56 7.54 5.28
N ARG A 161 -11.47 6.92 4.11
CA ARG A 161 -10.38 7.09 3.16
C ARG A 161 -10.93 7.75 1.90
N LEU A 162 -10.40 8.90 1.53
CA LEU A 162 -10.66 9.54 0.26
C LEU A 162 -9.59 9.13 -0.75
N GLU A 163 -9.98 8.69 -1.93
CA GLU A 163 -9.09 8.48 -3.06
C GLU A 163 -9.50 9.38 -4.21
N VAL A 164 -8.55 10.12 -4.75
CA VAL A 164 -8.74 11.12 -5.80
C VAL A 164 -7.87 10.74 -6.99
N GLU A 165 -8.43 10.72 -8.18
CA GLU A 165 -7.65 10.51 -9.39
C GLU A 165 -6.69 11.70 -9.61
N GLY A 166 -5.41 11.45 -9.90
CA GLY A 166 -4.44 12.50 -10.14
C GLY A 166 -3.67 13.01 -8.91
N HIS A 167 -3.02 14.16 -9.06
CA HIS A 167 -2.09 14.75 -8.08
C HIS A 167 -2.76 15.91 -7.31
N ALA A 168 -3.68 15.58 -6.41
CA ALA A 168 -4.45 16.54 -5.60
C ALA A 168 -3.79 16.90 -4.25
N GLY A 169 -2.63 16.31 -3.92
CA GLY A 169 -2.05 16.34 -2.57
C GLY A 169 -1.89 17.74 -1.98
N LYS A 170 -1.40 18.70 -2.76
CA LYS A 170 -1.24 20.10 -2.31
C LYS A 170 -2.56 20.78 -1.95
N SER A 171 -3.58 20.62 -2.81
CA SER A 171 -4.88 21.24 -2.59
C SER A 171 -5.57 20.64 -1.37
N LEU A 172 -5.50 19.31 -1.22
CA LEU A 172 -6.02 18.61 -0.05
C LEU A 172 -5.29 19.01 1.23
N ALA A 173 -3.96 19.05 1.19
CA ALA A 173 -3.17 19.45 2.34
C ALA A 173 -3.46 20.89 2.75
N ALA A 174 -3.60 21.81 1.80
CA ALA A 174 -3.96 23.21 2.07
C ALA A 174 -5.35 23.33 2.70
N ALA A 175 -6.34 22.57 2.21
CA ALA A 175 -7.70 22.59 2.74
C ALA A 175 -7.78 22.08 4.19
N LEU A 176 -6.93 21.11 4.55
CA LEU A 176 -6.94 20.45 5.85
C LEU A 176 -5.88 20.97 6.82
N GLY A 177 -5.06 21.94 6.40
CA GLY A 177 -3.95 22.45 7.20
C GLY A 177 -2.88 21.39 7.49
N PHE A 178 -2.65 20.46 6.55
CA PHE A 178 -1.57 19.47 6.66
C PHE A 178 -0.26 20.06 6.17
N ASP A 179 0.82 19.74 6.88
CA ASP A 179 2.16 20.13 6.50
C ASP A 179 2.81 19.06 5.63
N ALA A 180 3.77 19.47 4.80
CA ALA A 180 4.60 18.53 4.05
C ALA A 180 5.27 17.55 5.02
N TYR A 181 5.05 16.25 4.81
CA TYR A 181 5.65 15.22 5.62
C TYR A 181 7.11 15.04 5.19
N PRO A 182 8.09 15.29 6.07
CA PRO A 182 9.49 15.11 5.72
C PRO A 182 9.80 13.61 5.74
N ALA A 183 9.56 12.94 4.61
CA ALA A 183 9.92 11.54 4.44
C ALA A 183 11.40 11.35 4.77
N ALA A 184 11.71 10.37 5.61
CA ALA A 184 13.09 10.10 5.99
C ALA A 184 13.90 9.51 4.83
N SER A 185 13.21 9.05 3.79
CA SER A 185 13.73 8.17 2.77
C SER A 185 13.93 8.83 1.40
N GLY A 186 13.30 9.97 1.09
CA GLY A 186 13.51 10.72 -0.17
C GLY A 186 12.23 11.25 -0.85
N ALA A 187 12.33 11.71 -2.11
CA ALA A 187 11.38 12.66 -2.72
C ALA A 187 10.30 12.08 -3.67
N GLN A 188 10.27 10.77 -3.96
CA GLN A 188 9.31 10.21 -4.95
C GLN A 188 7.87 10.05 -4.44
N VAL A 189 7.66 10.05 -3.13
CA VAL A 189 6.32 10.01 -2.53
C VAL A 189 6.07 11.38 -1.93
N GLU A 190 5.20 12.15 -2.56
CA GLU A 190 4.75 13.42 -2.00
C GLU A 190 3.69 13.12 -0.93
N ALA A 191 4.01 13.44 0.32
CA ALA A 191 3.13 13.16 1.45
C ALA A 191 2.95 14.40 2.33
N TYR A 192 1.78 14.47 2.97
CA TYR A 192 1.37 15.53 3.88
C TYR A 192 0.73 14.91 5.11
N ALA A 193 0.95 15.49 6.28
CA ALA A 193 0.39 14.99 7.52
C ALA A 193 0.00 16.12 8.47
N GLY A 194 -1.03 15.87 9.27
CA GLY A 194 -1.48 16.75 10.34
C GLY A 194 -2.03 15.95 11.52
N PRO A 195 -2.54 16.63 12.56
CA PRO A 195 -3.10 15.96 13.74
C PRO A 195 -4.27 15.02 13.44
N GLU A 196 -5.03 15.31 12.37
CA GLU A 196 -6.31 14.65 12.06
C GLU A 196 -6.20 13.64 10.92
N GLY A 197 -5.04 13.51 10.28
CA GLY A 197 -4.92 12.66 9.10
C GLY A 197 -3.61 12.80 8.33
N ALA A 198 -3.60 12.16 7.17
CA ALA A 198 -2.48 12.20 6.23
C ALA A 198 -2.96 12.03 4.80
N CYS A 199 -2.16 12.53 3.87
CA CYS A 199 -2.39 12.48 2.44
C CYS A 199 -1.10 12.02 1.75
N VAL A 200 -1.21 11.12 0.77
CA VAL A 200 -0.07 10.60 0.01
C VAL A 200 -0.42 10.60 -1.47
N VAL A 201 0.49 11.11 -2.29
CA VAL A 201 0.36 11.15 -3.75
C VAL A 201 1.17 10.02 -4.37
N PHE A 202 0.53 9.22 -5.20
CA PHE A 202 1.12 8.11 -5.95
C PHE A 202 1.22 8.45 -7.43
N SER A 203 2.41 8.22 -7.99
CA SER A 203 2.71 8.41 -9.41
C SER A 203 3.48 7.20 -9.95
N ILE A 204 2.77 6.06 -10.02
CA ILE A 204 3.31 4.78 -10.48
C ILE A 204 2.88 4.60 -11.94
N ALA A 205 3.84 4.73 -12.85
CA ALA A 205 3.59 4.74 -14.29
C ALA A 205 2.84 3.48 -14.77
N GLY A 206 1.70 3.67 -15.43
CA GLY A 206 0.88 2.57 -15.97
C GLY A 206 0.18 1.71 -14.91
N VAL A 207 0.26 2.09 -13.63
CA VAL A 207 -0.38 1.35 -12.52
C VAL A 207 -1.29 2.26 -11.72
N LYS A 208 -0.79 3.37 -11.17
CA LYS A 208 -1.55 4.18 -10.23
C LYS A 208 -1.13 5.64 -10.25
N THR A 209 -2.05 6.52 -10.63
CA THR A 209 -1.88 7.97 -10.51
C THR A 209 -3.02 8.54 -9.68
N THR A 210 -2.85 8.55 -8.35
CA THR A 210 -3.89 8.98 -7.43
C THR A 210 -3.31 9.72 -6.24
N THR A 211 -4.19 10.42 -5.53
CA THR A 211 -3.93 10.95 -4.21
C THR A 211 -4.85 10.26 -3.23
N ASP A 212 -4.28 9.64 -2.22
CA ASP A 212 -5.01 8.91 -1.19
C ASP A 212 -4.89 9.67 0.12
N LEU A 213 -6.00 9.80 0.83
CA LEU A 213 -6.11 10.57 2.07
C LEU A 213 -6.91 9.79 3.10
N VAL A 214 -6.49 9.90 4.35
CA VAL A 214 -7.22 9.40 5.52
C VAL A 214 -7.42 10.54 6.52
N THR A 215 -8.61 10.62 7.10
CA THR A 215 -8.96 11.63 8.10
C THR A 215 -9.91 11.07 9.15
N ASP A 216 -9.80 11.56 10.38
CA ASP A 216 -10.64 11.18 11.52
C ASP A 216 -11.89 12.05 11.71
N THR A 217 -12.03 13.13 10.94
CA THR A 217 -13.06 14.15 11.17
C THR A 217 -14.04 14.26 10.02
N ASP A 218 -15.34 14.34 10.33
CA ASP A 218 -16.40 14.57 9.35
C ASP A 218 -16.19 15.87 8.57
N GLU A 219 -15.77 16.93 9.26
CA GLU A 219 -15.37 18.20 8.64
C GLU A 219 -14.20 17.99 7.67
N GLY A 220 -13.19 17.22 8.07
CA GLY A 220 -12.09 16.86 7.19
C GLY A 220 -12.54 16.06 5.97
N VAL A 221 -13.48 15.12 6.11
CA VAL A 221 -14.04 14.38 4.98
C VAL A 221 -14.72 15.32 3.98
N VAL A 222 -15.55 16.25 4.48
CA VAL A 222 -16.26 17.24 3.64
C VAL A 222 -15.27 18.16 2.92
N LEU A 223 -14.32 18.75 3.64
CA LEU A 223 -13.32 19.66 3.08
C LEU A 223 -12.43 18.95 2.06
N ALA A 224 -11.98 17.74 2.36
CA ALA A 224 -11.15 16.95 1.47
C ALA A 224 -11.90 16.61 0.18
N LEU A 225 -13.16 16.19 0.27
CA LEU A 225 -13.95 15.87 -0.92
C LEU A 225 -14.24 17.12 -1.77
N GLN A 226 -14.54 18.26 -1.15
CA GLN A 226 -14.74 19.52 -1.87
C GLN A 226 -13.47 19.93 -2.62
N ALA A 227 -12.32 19.94 -1.94
CA ALA A 227 -11.03 20.26 -2.55
C ALA A 227 -10.64 19.25 -3.64
N ALA A 228 -10.97 17.97 -3.46
CA ALA A 228 -10.78 16.94 -4.47
C ALA A 228 -11.60 17.22 -5.73
N LEU A 229 -12.89 17.56 -5.56
CA LEU A 229 -13.81 17.81 -6.67
C LEU A 229 -13.55 19.15 -7.38
N GLU A 230 -12.92 20.11 -6.70
CA GLU A 230 -12.41 21.34 -7.33
C GLU A 230 -11.16 21.09 -8.17
N ALA A 231 -10.30 20.15 -7.74
CA ALA A 231 -9.07 19.80 -8.44
C ALA A 231 -9.28 18.79 -9.57
N HIS A 232 -10.23 17.87 -9.40
CA HIS A 232 -10.48 16.72 -10.27
C HIS A 232 -11.96 16.37 -10.32
N ASP A 233 -12.43 15.75 -11.40
CA ASP A 233 -13.84 15.37 -11.54
C ASP A 233 -14.20 14.02 -10.88
N HIS A 234 -13.21 13.32 -10.29
CA HIS A 234 -13.33 11.95 -9.81
C HIS A 234 -12.74 11.77 -8.41
N ALA A 235 -13.58 11.34 -7.47
CA ALA A 235 -13.17 11.01 -6.12
C ALA A 235 -14.03 9.87 -5.55
N ARG A 236 -13.48 9.10 -4.63
CA ARG A 236 -14.24 8.11 -3.87
C ARG A 236 -13.92 8.12 -2.40
N ILE A 237 -14.92 7.83 -1.57
CA ILE A 237 -14.75 7.60 -0.14
C ILE A 237 -14.99 6.11 0.13
N LEU A 238 -14.01 5.49 0.77
CA LEU A 238 -14.06 4.13 1.29
C LEU A 238 -14.13 4.20 2.82
N THR A 239 -15.09 3.51 3.42
CA THR A 239 -15.31 3.54 4.88
C THR A 239 -15.70 2.16 5.43
N PRO A 240 -15.30 1.83 6.68
CA PRO A 240 -15.67 0.55 7.31
C PRO A 240 -17.16 0.41 7.61
N SER A 241 -17.89 1.53 7.63
CA SER A 241 -19.32 1.59 7.98
C SER A 241 -20.02 2.62 7.09
N PRO A 242 -21.36 2.58 6.96
CA PRO A 242 -22.06 3.61 6.23
C PRO A 242 -21.76 4.99 6.83
N LEU A 243 -21.57 6.00 5.98
CA LEU A 243 -21.47 7.38 6.46
C LEU A 243 -22.79 7.79 7.13
N GLU A 244 -22.70 8.57 8.20
CA GLU A 244 -23.87 9.09 8.91
C GLU A 244 -24.72 9.99 7.99
N ALA A 245 -26.02 10.07 8.24
CA ALA A 245 -26.94 10.80 7.38
C ALA A 245 -26.63 12.30 7.32
N GLU A 246 -26.20 12.86 8.45
CA GLU A 246 -25.77 14.25 8.60
C GLU A 246 -24.54 14.54 7.74
N LEU A 247 -23.53 13.65 7.78
CA LEU A 247 -22.34 13.76 6.95
C LEU A 247 -22.71 13.62 5.46
N LEU A 248 -23.51 12.62 5.08
CA LEU A 248 -23.97 12.45 3.69
C LEU A 248 -24.71 13.67 3.16
N ALA A 249 -25.50 14.34 4.00
CA ALA A 249 -26.21 15.57 3.64
C ALA A 249 -25.27 16.78 3.45
N ALA A 250 -24.10 16.77 4.10
CA ALA A 250 -23.08 17.80 3.94
C ALA A 250 -22.18 17.59 2.70
N LEU A 251 -22.14 16.36 2.16
CA LEU A 251 -21.37 16.05 0.96
C LEU A 251 -22.09 16.49 -0.32
N PRO A 252 -21.36 16.75 -1.42
CA PRO A 252 -21.95 17.03 -2.72
C PRO A 252 -22.91 15.93 -3.18
N SER A 253 -24.06 16.32 -3.72
CA SER A 253 -25.22 15.45 -3.98
C SER A 253 -25.04 14.40 -5.08
N HIS A 254 -24.01 14.51 -5.92
CA HIS A 254 -23.78 13.63 -7.06
C HIS A 254 -22.85 12.47 -6.71
N HIS A 255 -23.35 11.52 -5.91
CA HIS A 255 -22.63 10.29 -5.58
C HIS A 255 -23.38 9.01 -5.91
N HIS A 256 -22.62 7.98 -6.25
CA HIS A 256 -23.10 6.61 -6.39
C HIS A 256 -22.63 5.80 -5.18
N GLU A 257 -23.56 5.23 -4.42
CA GLU A 257 -23.23 4.25 -3.38
C GLU A 257 -22.99 2.89 -4.05
N VAL A 258 -21.80 2.35 -3.85
CA VAL A 258 -21.44 0.98 -4.22
C VAL A 258 -21.30 0.18 -2.94
N ARG A 259 -22.13 -0.86 -2.82
CA ARG A 259 -22.07 -1.78 -1.69
C ARG A 259 -21.06 -2.87 -1.97
N SER A 260 -19.93 -2.81 -1.27
CA SER A 260 -19.00 -3.93 -1.17
C SER A 260 -19.37 -4.77 0.07
N PRO A 261 -19.18 -6.10 0.05
CA PRO A 261 -19.40 -6.94 1.24
C PRO A 261 -18.49 -6.58 2.42
N LEU A 262 -17.38 -5.88 2.16
CA LEU A 262 -16.34 -5.59 3.14
C LEU A 262 -16.27 -4.12 3.53
N GLU A 263 -16.81 -3.21 2.72
CA GLU A 263 -16.72 -1.77 2.93
C GLU A 263 -17.85 -1.02 2.23
N HIS A 264 -18.02 0.24 2.61
CA HIS A 264 -18.97 1.15 1.97
C HIS A 264 -18.20 2.11 1.06
N GLU A 265 -18.59 2.15 -0.21
CA GLU A 265 -17.97 3.00 -1.23
C GLU A 265 -18.95 4.06 -1.71
N TYR A 266 -18.50 5.31 -1.74
CA TYR A 266 -19.24 6.46 -2.26
C TYR A 266 -18.40 7.09 -3.36
N LEU A 267 -18.95 7.17 -4.58
CA LEU A 267 -18.22 7.59 -5.78
C LEU A 267 -18.79 8.87 -6.35
N TRP A 268 -17.92 9.84 -6.63
CA TRP A 268 -18.21 11.05 -7.41
C TRP A 268 -17.48 10.96 -8.74
N GLY A 269 -18.18 11.27 -9.84
CA GLY A 269 -17.65 11.16 -11.21
C GLY A 269 -17.90 9.80 -11.88
N ARG A 270 -17.22 9.51 -13.00
CA ARG A 270 -17.34 8.26 -13.75
C ARG A 270 -16.55 7.12 -13.09
N ARG A 271 -17.25 6.03 -12.78
CA ARG A 271 -16.73 4.76 -12.22
C ARG A 271 -15.54 4.14 -12.99
N ARG A 272 -15.45 4.40 -14.30
CA ARG A 272 -14.45 3.80 -15.20
C ARG A 272 -13.00 4.20 -14.87
N ALA A 273 -12.78 5.34 -14.20
CA ALA A 273 -11.45 5.82 -13.85
C ALA A 273 -10.74 4.99 -12.76
N PHE A 274 -11.49 4.25 -11.92
CA PHE A 274 -10.93 3.48 -10.80
C PHE A 274 -10.94 1.96 -11.04
N GLU A 275 -11.58 1.47 -12.10
CA GLU A 275 -11.68 0.04 -12.44
C GLU A 275 -10.75 -0.37 -13.60
N GLU A 276 -10.09 0.60 -14.28
CA GLU A 276 -9.14 0.40 -15.39
C GLU A 276 -7.67 0.75 -15.00
N ALA A 277 -7.38 0.90 -13.71
CA ALA A 277 -6.05 1.08 -13.11
C ALA A 277 -5.80 0.01 -12.04
#